data_AF-A0A7C2A619-F1
#
_entry.id   AF-A0A7C2A619-F1
#
_cell.length_a   1.000
_cell.length_b   1.000
_cell.length_c   1.000
_cell.angle_alpha   90.00
_cell.angle_beta   90.00
_cell.angle_gamma   90.00
#
_symmetry.space_group_name_H-M   'P 1'
#
loop_
_entity.id
_entity.type
_entity.pdbx_description
1 polymer ?
#
loop_
_entity_poly.entity_id
_entity_poly.type
_entity_poly.pdbx_seq_one_letter_code
_entity_poly.pdbx_strand_id
1 'polypeptide(L)'
;MISEEDNILLIDKKGKKYMVKCRGKFHSHYGVLDLNEVVGKDYGIKIKTHRGDEFIVLKPTFIDYIEKMRKMPQIIQSKDAAMIVAIT
;
A
#
# COMPACT_ATOMS: atom_id res chain seq x y z
N MET A 1 0.65 15.54 0.09
CA MET A 1 1.57 15.25 1.22
C MET A 1 1.08 14.09 2.06
N ILE A 2 2.02 13.25 2.48
CA ILE A 2 1.86 12.05 3.31
C ILE A 2 1.99 12.46 4.78
N SER A 3 1.07 12.02 5.63
CA SER A 3 1.05 12.31 7.06
C SER A 3 1.54 11.11 7.88
N GLU A 4 1.90 11.35 9.14
CA GLU A 4 2.16 10.27 10.08
C GLU A 4 0.90 9.39 10.25
N GLU A 5 1.10 8.08 10.42
CA GLU A 5 0.02 7.07 10.58
C GLU A 5 -0.88 6.87 9.34
N ASP A 6 -0.66 7.60 8.23
CA ASP A 6 -1.39 7.36 6.98
C ASP A 6 -1.13 5.96 6.43
N ASN A 7 -2.16 5.33 5.86
CA ASN A 7 -1.96 4.13 5.07
C ASN A 7 -1.35 4.51 3.72
N ILE A 8 -0.23 3.87 3.40
CA ILE A 8 0.49 4.03 2.14
C ILE A 8 0.59 2.69 1.42
N LEU A 9 0.65 2.75 0.09
CA LEU A 9 0.86 1.59 -0.75
C LEU A 9 2.30 1.60 -1.25
N LEU A 10 3.06 0.57 -0.90
CA LEU A 10 4.41 0.35 -1.43
C LEU A 10 4.34 -0.66 -2.58
N ILE A 11 4.93 -0.31 -3.71
CA ILE A 11 5.05 -1.20 -4.87
C ILE A 11 6.52 -1.51 -5.09
N ASP A 12 6.87 -2.80 -5.07
CA ASP A 12 8.22 -3.26 -5.38
C ASP A 12 8.49 -3.26 -6.89
N LYS A 13 9.75 -3.49 -7.28
CA LYS A 13 10.16 -3.62 -8.69
C LYS A 13 9.47 -4.72 -9.48
N LYS A 14 8.85 -5.71 -8.81
CA LYS A 14 8.07 -6.79 -9.43
C LYS A 14 6.57 -6.48 -9.49
N GLY A 15 6.14 -5.30 -9.05
CA GLY A 15 4.74 -4.90 -9.00
C GLY A 15 3.97 -5.44 -7.78
N LYS A 16 4.64 -6.07 -6.82
CA LYS A 16 4.00 -6.56 -5.60
C LYS A 16 3.65 -5.38 -4.70
N LYS A 17 2.37 -5.31 -4.36
CA LYS A 17 1.78 -4.27 -3.50
C LYS A 17 1.84 -4.67 -2.02
N TYR A 18 2.21 -3.72 -1.18
CA TYR A 18 2.19 -3.81 0.28
C TYR A 18 1.44 -2.61 0.85
N MET A 19 0.46 -2.84 1.71
CA MET A 19 -0.24 -1.78 2.41
C MET A 19 0.29 -1.70 3.83
N VAL A 20 0.83 -0.55 4.20
CA VAL A 20 1.47 -0.32 5.50
C VAL A 20 1.08 1.05 6.03
N LYS A 21 1.12 1.20 7.36
CA LYS A 21 1.04 2.51 7.99
C LYS A 21 2.39 3.22 7.87
N CYS A 22 2.36 4.53 7.61
CA CYS A 22 3.53 5.39 7.50
C CYS A 22 4.16 5.66 8.87
N ARG A 23 4.75 4.62 9.48
CA ARG A 23 5.44 4.68 10.77
C ARG A 23 6.46 3.56 10.90
N GLY A 24 7.65 3.90 11.38
CA GLY A 24 8.68 2.92 11.75
C GLY A 24 9.33 2.26 10.52
N LYS A 25 9.75 1.00 10.68
CA LYS A 25 10.53 0.27 9.65
C LYS A 25 9.70 -0.82 8.99
N PHE A 26 9.75 -0.86 7.66
CA PHE A 26 9.16 -1.94 6.87
C PHE A 26 10.23 -2.93 6.43
N HIS A 27 10.07 -4.19 6.83
CA HIS A 27 10.97 -5.28 6.48
C HIS A 27 10.43 -6.04 5.27
N SER A 28 11.23 -6.14 4.22
CA SER A 28 10.93 -6.89 3.01
C SER A 28 12.08 -7.81 2.63
N HIS A 29 11.84 -8.72 1.69
CA HIS A 29 12.90 -9.55 1.11
C HIS A 29 14.00 -8.71 0.42
N TYR A 30 13.66 -7.51 -0.06
CA TYR A 30 14.56 -6.58 -0.73
C TYR A 30 15.29 -5.64 0.23
N GLY A 31 15.13 -5.86 1.54
CA GLY A 31 15.72 -5.04 2.59
C GLY A 31 14.68 -4.26 3.37
N VAL A 32 15.18 -3.28 4.12
CA VAL A 32 14.42 -2.49 5.09
C VAL A 32 14.26 -1.07 4.56
N LEU A 33 13.05 -0.54 4.69
CA LEU A 33 12.69 0.85 4.43
C LEU A 33 12.39 1.56 5.75
N ASP A 34 12.92 2.77 5.92
CA ASP A 34 12.48 3.67 6.98
C ASP A 34 11.29 4.50 6.48
N LEU A 35 10.11 4.26 7.05
CA LEU A 35 8.87 4.91 6.60
C LEU A 35 8.75 6.33 7.13
N ASN A 36 9.54 6.71 8.15
CA ASN A 36 9.54 8.08 8.65
C ASN A 36 10.12 9.06 7.62
N GLU A 37 10.98 8.59 6.71
CA GLU A 37 11.54 9.39 5.61
C GLU A 37 10.50 9.79 4.55
N VAL A 38 9.31 9.20 4.59
CA VAL A 38 8.23 9.40 3.62
C VAL A 38 7.27 10.50 4.08
N VAL A 39 7.21 10.74 5.39
CA VAL A 39 6.34 11.76 6.01
C VAL A 39 6.70 13.15 5.47
N GLY A 40 5.68 13.93 5.11
CA GLY A 40 5.81 15.26 4.53
C GLY A 40 6.15 15.27 3.02
N LYS A 41 6.45 14.14 2.40
CA LYS A 41 6.63 14.06 0.94
C LYS A 41 5.29 13.84 0.23
N ASP A 42 5.27 14.02 -1.08
CA ASP A 42 4.11 13.69 -1.90
C ASP A 42 4.07 12.22 -2.31
N TYR A 43 2.89 11.75 -2.73
CA TYR A 43 2.73 10.43 -3.32
C TYR A 43 3.35 10.39 -4.72
N GLY A 44 3.71 9.19 -5.19
CA GLY A 44 4.38 8.97 -6.47
C GLY A 44 5.91 8.97 -6.39
N ILE A 45 6.47 9.22 -5.21
CA ILE A 45 7.92 9.19 -4.99
C ILE A 45 8.47 7.77 -4.98
N LYS A 46 9.77 7.67 -5.24
CA LYS A 46 10.55 6.45 -5.06
C LYS A 46 11.40 6.55 -3.80
N ILE A 47 11.45 5.45 -3.04
CA ILE A 47 12.32 5.29 -1.87
C ILE A 47 13.17 4.03 -2.06
N LYS A 48 14.36 4.02 -1.45
CA LYS A 48 15.32 2.91 -1.58
C LYS A 48 15.49 2.19 -0.26
N THR A 49 15.60 0.87 -0.32
CA THR A 49 16.01 0.07 0.83
C THR A 49 17.49 0.29 1.14
N HIS A 50 17.95 -0.16 2.31
CA HIS A 50 19.39 -0.21 2.63
C HIS A 50 20.23 -1.04 1.63
N ARG A 51 19.60 -1.86 0.78
CA ARG A 51 20.27 -2.65 -0.29
C ARG A 51 20.22 -1.96 -1.65
N GLY A 52 19.59 -0.79 -1.74
CA GLY A 52 19.44 -0.03 -2.99
C GLY A 52 18.23 -0.41 -3.84
N ASP A 53 17.40 -1.38 -3.42
CA ASP A 53 16.16 -1.74 -4.13
C ASP A 53 15.11 -0.63 -4.01
N GLU A 54 14.46 -0.29 -5.13
CA GLU A 54 13.47 0.79 -5.20
C GLU A 54 12.05 0.30 -4.88
N PHE A 55 11.31 1.14 -4.17
CA PHE A 55 9.87 1.04 -3.97
C PHE A 55 9.19 2.35 -4.37
N ILE A 56 8.01 2.25 -4.96
CA ILE A 56 7.16 3.42 -5.25
C ILE A 56 6.14 3.55 -4.11
N VAL A 57 5.99 4.77 -3.58
CA VAL A 57 4.99 5.10 -2.56
C VAL A 57 3.78 5.72 -3.23
N LEU A 58 2.62 5.09 -3.12
CA LEU A 58 1.36 5.56 -3.69
C LEU A 58 0.28 5.73 -2.62
N LYS A 59 -0.74 6.51 -2.96
CA LYS A 59 -1.96 6.62 -2.18
C LYS A 59 -2.80 5.35 -2.41
N PRO A 60 -3.18 4.61 -1.36
CA PRO A 60 -4.05 3.45 -1.52
C PRO A 60 -5.40 3.85 -2.11
N THR A 61 -5.87 3.06 -3.07
CA THR A 61 -7.24 3.14 -3.56
C THR A 61 -8.17 2.28 -2.72
N PHE A 62 -9.48 2.47 -2.87
CA PHE A 62 -10.48 1.61 -2.21
C PHE A 62 -10.31 0.13 -2.59
N ILE A 63 -9.92 -0.16 -3.83
CA ILE A 63 -9.66 -1.54 -4.29
C ILE A 63 -8.47 -2.14 -3.52
N ASP A 64 -7.41 -1.37 -3.30
CA ASP A 64 -6.26 -1.85 -2.52
C ASP A 64 -6.67 -2.20 -1.09
N TYR A 65 -7.60 -1.44 -0.48
CA TYR A 65 -8.13 -1.77 0.84
C TYR A 65 -8.91 -3.09 0.83
N ILE A 66 -9.79 -3.32 -0.15
CA ILE A 66 -10.52 -4.60 -0.28
C ILE A 66 -9.56 -5.77 -0.49
N GLU A 67 -8.49 -5.57 -1.27
CA GLU A 67 -7.49 -6.61 -1.53
C GLU A 67 -6.63 -6.94 -0.30
N LYS A 68 -6.30 -5.93 0.51
CA LYS A 68 -5.33 -6.05 1.62
C LYS A 68 -5.96 -6.15 3.01
N MET A 69 -7.25 -5.88 3.15
CA MET A 69 -7.94 -6.08 4.41
C MET A 69 -7.91 -7.54 4.84
N ARG A 70 -7.96 -7.78 6.15
CA ARG A 70 -8.12 -9.12 6.70
C ARG A 70 -9.46 -9.69 6.23
N LYS A 71 -9.40 -10.78 5.45
CA LYS A 71 -10.60 -11.47 4.95
C LYS A 71 -11.11 -12.44 6.00
N MET A 72 -12.42 -12.37 6.26
CA MET A 72 -13.14 -13.41 6.99
C MET A 72 -13.55 -14.53 6.01
N PRO A 73 -14.02 -15.69 6.51
CA PRO A 73 -14.28 -16.86 5.66
C PRO A 73 -15.21 -16.59 4.48
N GLN A 74 -16.22 -15.74 4.67
CA GLN A 74 -17.17 -15.36 3.64
C GLN A 74 -17.17 -13.84 3.44
N ILE A 75 -16.75 -13.39 2.25
CA ILE A 75 -16.80 -11.98 1.84
C ILE A 75 -17.46 -11.87 0.46
N ILE A 76 -18.10 -10.72 0.18
CA ILE A 76 -18.56 -10.38 -1.17
C ILE A 76 -17.34 -10.01 -2.02
N GLN A 77 -17.20 -10.60 -3.21
CA GLN A 77 -16.08 -10.26 -4.09
C GLN A 77 -16.30 -8.89 -4.73
N SER A 78 -15.21 -8.18 -5.04
CA SER A 78 -15.27 -6.83 -5.61
C SER A 78 -16.11 -6.76 -6.89
N LYS A 79 -16.09 -7.81 -7.71
CA LYS A 79 -16.91 -7.92 -8.93
C LYS A 79 -18.41 -8.01 -8.63
N ASP A 80 -18.80 -8.74 -7.58
CA ASP A 80 -20.19 -8.95 -7.22
C ASP A 80 -20.75 -7.68 -6.56
N ALA A 81 -19.96 -7.05 -5.69
CA ALA A 81 -20.27 -5.75 -5.12
C ALA A 81 -20.45 -4.68 -6.20
N ALA A 82 -19.58 -4.65 -7.21
CA ALA A 82 -19.71 -3.73 -8.34
C ALA A 82 -21.03 -3.97 -9.11
N MET A 83 -21.43 -5.22 -9.30
CA MET A 83 -22.67 -5.56 -9.99
C MET A 83 -23.91 -5.16 -9.19
N ILE A 84 -23.90 -5.34 -7.86
CA ILE A 84 -24.98 -4.88 -6.97
C ILE A 84 -25.16 -3.37 -7.09
N VAL A 85 -24.07 -2.61 -7.01
CA VAL A 85 -24.09 -1.14 -7.11
C VAL A 85 -24.51 -0.66 -8.49
N ALA A 86 -24.17 -1.40 -9.56
CA ALA A 86 -24.50 -0.99 -10.93
C ALA A 86 -25.99 -1.16 -11.28
N ILE A 87 -26.69 -2.10 -10.62
CA ILE A 87 -28.07 -2.49 -10.95
C ILE A 87 -29.09 -1.91 -9.96
N THR A 88 -28.64 -1.46 -8.79
CA THR A 88 -29.49 -0.83 -7.76
C THR A 88 -29.48 0.68 -7.93
#